data_AF-A0A661B4G6-F1
#
_entry.id   AF-A0A661B4G6-F1
#
_cell.length_a   1.000
_cell.length_b   1.000
_cell.length_c   1.000
_cell.angle_alpha   90.00
_cell.angle_beta   90.00
_cell.angle_gamma   90.00
#
_symmetry.space_group_name_H-M   'P 1'
#
loop_
_entity.id
_entity.type
_entity.pdbx_description
1 polymer ?
#
loop_
_entity_poly.entity_id
_entity_poly.type
_entity_poly.pdbx_seq_one_letter_code
_entity_poly.pdbx_strand_id
1 'polypeptide(L)'
;KAVETELAKRGREAIIDKISWDLDARDDEFVRKIAPILVEAERRQETALLERFIAEYRRKGLAVAGIENTISALKLGQVDTLIIEKDIEPELAEELSSLAETISAHVEFIPQGNDIIAKSGGVGALLRYKIREG
;
A
#
# COMPACT_ATOMS: atom_id res chain seq x y z
N LYS A 1 23.48 16.83 18.25
CA LYS A 1 23.13 17.21 16.86
C LYS A 1 22.01 16.27 16.42
N ALA A 2 20.87 16.76 15.95
CA ALA A 2 19.76 15.88 15.59
C ALA A 2 20.18 14.98 14.41
N VAL A 3 19.97 13.66 14.51
CA VAL A 3 20.38 12.68 13.48
C VAL A 3 19.78 13.04 12.11
N GLU A 4 18.61 13.68 12.09
CA GLU A 4 17.89 14.13 10.90
C GLU A 4 18.66 15.05 9.96
N THR A 5 19.53 15.91 10.51
CA THR A 5 20.35 16.81 9.69
C THR A 5 21.41 16.07 8.88
N GLU A 6 21.74 14.83 9.28
CA GLU A 6 22.68 13.96 8.58
C GLU A 6 21.98 12.98 7.62
N LEU A 7 20.65 12.81 7.72
CA LEU A 7 19.89 11.94 6.83
C LEU A 7 19.75 12.56 5.43
N ALA A 8 19.86 11.73 4.39
CA ALA A 8 19.51 12.15 3.02
C ALA A 8 18.03 12.55 2.92
N LYS A 9 17.64 13.33 1.89
CA LYS A 9 16.26 13.82 1.69
C LYS A 9 15.20 12.71 1.82
N ARG A 10 15.43 11.57 1.17
CA ARG A 10 14.55 10.39 1.25
C ARG A 10 14.39 9.85 2.68
N GLY A 11 15.48 9.81 3.43
CA GLY A 11 15.46 9.34 4.83
C GLY A 11 14.68 10.27 5.75
N ARG A 12 14.70 11.59 5.48
CA ARG A 12 13.88 12.56 6.23
C ARG A 12 12.39 12.45 5.92
N GLU A 13 12.03 12.20 4.67
CA GLU A 13 10.64 12.02 4.24
C GLU A 13 10.02 10.71 4.77
N ALA A 14 10.85 9.71 5.08
CA ALA A 14 10.42 8.42 5.62
C ALA A 14 10.31 8.38 7.16
N ILE A 15 10.49 9.51 7.86
CA ILE A 15 10.37 9.56 9.32
C ILE A 15 8.91 9.46 9.72
N ILE A 16 8.55 8.37 10.40
CA ILE A 16 7.19 8.09 10.86
C ILE A 16 6.88 8.81 12.17
N ASP A 17 7.80 8.78 13.15
CA ASP A 17 7.63 9.45 14.45
C ASP A 17 9.00 9.61 15.18
N LYS A 18 9.04 10.41 16.24
CA LYS A 18 10.22 10.60 17.11
C LYS A 18 9.88 10.20 18.54
N ILE A 19 10.61 9.23 19.06
CA ILE A 19 10.49 8.80 20.46
C ILE A 19 11.78 9.08 21.22
N SER A 20 11.65 9.52 22.47
CA SER A 20 12.77 9.53 23.42
C SER A 20 12.85 8.15 24.06
N TRP A 21 14.02 7.51 23.97
CA TRP A 21 14.26 6.17 24.48
C TRP A 21 15.47 6.15 25.42
N ASP A 22 15.36 5.37 26.50
CA ASP A 22 16.49 5.04 27.37
C ASP A 22 17.21 3.81 26.83
N LEU A 23 18.47 3.97 26.40
CA LEU A 23 19.26 2.90 25.78
C LEU A 23 19.54 1.72 26.74
N ASP A 24 19.33 1.91 28.04
CA ASP A 24 19.48 0.86 29.06
C ASP A 24 18.18 0.06 29.31
N ALA A 25 17.06 0.47 28.68
CA ALA A 25 15.79 -0.26 28.76
C ALA A 25 15.83 -1.53 27.90
N ARG A 26 15.14 -2.57 28.37
CA ARG A 26 15.14 -3.89 27.73
C ARG A 26 14.43 -3.88 26.37
N ASP A 27 14.89 -4.73 25.45
CA ASP A 27 14.34 -4.87 24.10
C ASP A 27 12.82 -5.15 24.07
N ASP A 28 12.30 -5.89 25.06
CA ASP A 28 10.87 -6.20 25.15
C ASP A 28 10.01 -4.97 25.45
N GLU A 29 10.56 -4.02 26.21
CA GLU A 29 9.91 -2.74 26.49
C GLU A 29 9.91 -1.84 25.24
N PHE A 30 10.99 -1.88 24.45
CA PHE A 30 11.10 -1.15 23.20
C PHE A 30 10.04 -1.59 22.20
N VAL A 31 9.93 -2.90 21.97
CA VAL A 31 8.93 -3.48 21.07
C VAL A 31 7.52 -3.12 21.53
N ARG A 32 7.21 -3.21 22.84
CA ARG A 32 5.88 -2.85 23.38
C ARG A 32 5.50 -1.39 23.14
N LYS A 33 6.45 -0.46 23.23
CA LYS A 33 6.22 0.97 23.02
C LYS A 33 6.15 1.33 21.54
N ILE A 34 6.93 0.68 20.68
CA ILE A 34 6.96 0.96 19.24
C ILE A 34 5.81 0.30 18.47
N ALA A 35 5.42 -0.92 18.83
CA ALA A 35 4.35 -1.66 18.15
C ALA A 35 3.07 -0.82 17.90
N PRO A 36 2.49 -0.10 18.88
CA PRO A 36 1.29 0.72 18.62
C PRO A 36 1.54 1.89 17.67
N ILE A 37 2.75 2.46 17.66
CA ILE A 37 3.12 3.56 16.76
C ILE A 37 3.20 3.05 15.31
N LEU A 38 3.80 1.88 15.10
CA LEU A 38 3.87 1.24 13.78
C LEU A 38 2.48 0.89 13.25
N VAL A 39 1.62 0.27 14.07
CA VAL A 39 0.24 -0.06 13.70
C VAL A 39 -0.54 1.19 13.29
N GLU A 40 -0.38 2.29 14.02
CA GLU A 40 -1.05 3.54 13.69
C GLU A 40 -0.49 4.17 12.39
N ALA A 41 0.82 4.08 12.18
CA ALA A 41 1.45 4.56 10.95
C ALA A 41 0.98 3.77 9.71
N GLU A 42 0.93 2.44 9.81
CA GLU A 42 0.41 1.56 8.76
C GLU A 42 -1.04 1.91 8.43
N ARG A 43 -1.91 2.06 9.44
CA ARG A 43 -3.31 2.48 9.22
C ARG A 43 -3.44 3.81 8.50
N ARG A 44 -2.60 4.80 8.82
CA ARG A 44 -2.60 6.09 8.13
C ARG A 44 -2.18 5.93 6.66
N GLN A 45 -1.17 5.10 6.39
CA GLN A 45 -0.72 4.81 5.02
C GLN A 45 -1.78 4.05 4.21
N GLU A 46 -2.37 3.00 4.79
CA GLU A 46 -3.48 2.24 4.21
C GLU A 46 -4.66 3.19 3.88
N THR A 47 -5.04 4.06 4.82
CA THR A 47 -6.12 5.04 4.62
C THR A 47 -5.81 6.00 3.47
N ALA A 48 -4.62 6.59 3.45
CA ALA A 48 -4.22 7.52 2.39
C ALA A 48 -4.15 6.85 1.01
N LEU A 49 -3.69 5.60 0.94
CA LEU A 49 -3.69 4.80 -0.27
C LEU A 49 -5.10 4.58 -0.80
N LEU A 50 -6.02 4.16 0.07
CA LEU A 50 -7.44 3.96 -0.26
C LEU A 50 -8.11 5.26 -0.71
N GLU A 51 -7.89 6.37 -0.02
CA GLU A 51 -8.42 7.68 -0.41
C GLU A 51 -7.95 8.08 -1.81
N ARG A 52 -6.66 7.93 -2.10
CA ARG A 52 -6.09 8.18 -3.43
C ARG A 52 -6.73 7.28 -4.47
N PHE A 53 -6.83 5.97 -4.20
CA PHE A 53 -7.46 5.00 -5.08
C PHE A 53 -8.90 5.38 -5.42
N ILE A 54 -9.72 5.67 -4.42
CA ILE A 54 -11.13 6.06 -4.60
C ILE A 54 -11.24 7.34 -5.41
N ALA A 55 -10.39 8.33 -5.12
CA ALA A 55 -10.39 9.61 -5.82
C ALA A 55 -10.03 9.44 -7.30
N GLU A 56 -9.06 8.58 -7.63
CA GLU A 56 -8.69 8.24 -9.00
C GLU A 56 -9.77 7.42 -9.71
N TYR A 57 -10.35 6.43 -9.02
CA TYR A 57 -11.37 5.54 -9.58
C TYR A 57 -12.63 6.32 -9.98
N ARG A 58 -13.13 7.18 -9.09
CA ARG A 58 -14.33 8.01 -9.33
C ARG A 58 -14.15 8.96 -10.51
N ARG A 59 -12.95 9.48 -10.73
CA ARG A 59 -12.66 10.38 -11.87
C ARG A 59 -12.26 9.66 -13.15
N LYS A 60 -12.30 8.32 -13.19
CA LYS A 60 -11.77 7.50 -14.30
C LYS A 60 -10.32 7.91 -14.64
N GLY A 61 -9.54 8.09 -13.58
CA GLY A 61 -8.15 8.53 -13.60
C GLY A 61 -7.19 7.35 -13.66
N LEU A 62 -6.25 7.32 -12.73
CA LEU A 62 -5.19 6.32 -12.62
C LEU A 62 -5.54 5.21 -11.61
N ALA A 63 -6.76 4.68 -11.69
CA ALA A 63 -7.15 3.54 -10.86
C ALA A 63 -8.11 2.61 -11.61
N VAL A 64 -7.98 1.31 -11.31
CA VAL A 64 -8.87 0.25 -11.79
C VAL A 64 -9.32 -0.60 -10.61
N ALA A 65 -10.55 -1.10 -10.67
CA ALA A 65 -11.10 -2.04 -9.70
C ALA A 65 -11.60 -3.27 -10.47
N GLY A 66 -11.62 -4.42 -9.80
CA GLY A 66 -12.03 -5.68 -10.43
C GLY A 66 -10.83 -6.55 -10.73
N ILE A 67 -10.99 -7.86 -10.52
CA ILE A 67 -9.96 -8.87 -10.85
C ILE A 67 -9.55 -8.76 -12.31
N GLU A 68 -10.51 -8.77 -13.25
CA GLU A 68 -10.24 -8.75 -14.69
C GLU A 68 -9.46 -7.50 -15.14
N ASN A 69 -9.91 -6.32 -14.72
CA ASN A 69 -9.26 -5.06 -15.07
C ASN A 69 -7.87 -4.97 -14.45
N THR A 70 -7.70 -5.46 -13.23
CA THR A 70 -6.42 -5.45 -12.52
C THR A 70 -5.42 -6.40 -13.19
N ILE A 71 -5.84 -7.63 -13.54
CA ILE A 71 -5.02 -8.58 -14.30
C ILE A 71 -4.60 -7.97 -15.64
N SER A 72 -5.51 -7.30 -16.33
CA SER A 72 -5.22 -6.64 -17.61
C SER A 72 -4.17 -5.53 -17.44
N ALA A 73 -4.31 -4.68 -16.43
CA ALA A 73 -3.34 -3.64 -16.12
C ALA A 73 -1.97 -4.20 -15.70
N LEU A 74 -1.94 -5.29 -14.92
CA LEU A 74 -0.72 -6.01 -14.54
C LEU A 74 0.01 -6.55 -15.77
N LYS A 75 -0.71 -7.27 -16.66
CA LYS A 75 -0.15 -7.81 -17.91
C LYS A 75 0.40 -6.73 -18.84
N LEU A 76 -0.16 -5.53 -18.80
CA LEU A 76 0.31 -4.38 -19.56
C LEU A 76 1.43 -3.59 -18.85
N GLY A 77 1.87 -3.99 -17.65
CA GLY A 77 2.92 -3.31 -16.89
C GLY A 77 2.52 -1.95 -16.32
N GLN A 78 1.22 -1.66 -16.25
CA GLN A 78 0.67 -0.34 -15.94
C GLN A 78 0.51 -0.06 -14.44
N VAL A 79 0.50 -1.11 -13.62
CA VAL A 79 0.23 -1.00 -12.19
C VAL A 79 1.43 -0.42 -11.45
N ASP A 80 1.17 0.62 -10.67
CA ASP A 80 2.12 1.20 -9.69
C ASP A 80 2.00 0.47 -8.35
N THR A 81 0.75 0.35 -7.88
CA THR A 81 0.40 -0.30 -6.60
C THR A 81 -0.82 -1.18 -6.81
N LEU A 82 -0.66 -2.48 -6.56
CA LEU A 82 -1.71 -3.47 -6.46
C LEU A 82 -2.31 -3.42 -5.04
N ILE A 83 -3.64 -3.42 -4.95
CA ILE A 83 -4.39 -3.36 -3.70
C ILE A 83 -5.25 -4.63 -3.60
N ILE A 84 -5.07 -5.39 -2.52
CA ILE A 84 -5.76 -6.65 -2.27
C ILE A 84 -6.41 -6.61 -0.88
N GLU A 85 -7.68 -6.99 -0.77
CA GLU A 85 -8.30 -7.22 0.55
C GLU A 85 -7.69 -8.44 1.25
N LYS A 86 -7.40 -8.33 2.55
CA LYS A 86 -6.72 -9.37 3.35
C LYS A 86 -7.40 -10.75 3.34
N ASP A 87 -8.71 -10.81 3.08
CA ASP A 87 -9.50 -12.05 3.07
C ASP A 87 -9.78 -12.60 1.67
N ILE A 88 -9.06 -12.11 0.66
CA ILE A 88 -9.13 -12.71 -0.68
C ILE A 88 -8.68 -14.18 -0.62
N GLU A 89 -9.10 -14.96 -1.60
CA GLU A 89 -8.64 -16.34 -1.74
C GLU A 89 -7.10 -16.39 -1.93
N PRO A 90 -6.36 -17.20 -1.15
CA PRO A 90 -4.89 -17.16 -1.11
C PRO A 90 -4.21 -17.42 -2.44
N GLU A 91 -4.73 -18.34 -3.24
CA GLU A 91 -4.19 -18.72 -4.54
C GLU A 91 -4.31 -17.55 -5.53
N LEU A 92 -5.42 -16.82 -5.51
CA LEU A 92 -5.61 -15.59 -6.28
C LEU A 92 -4.68 -14.47 -5.79
N ALA A 93 -4.51 -14.32 -4.47
CA ALA A 93 -3.57 -13.33 -3.91
C ALA A 93 -2.14 -13.57 -4.41
N GLU A 94 -1.71 -14.84 -4.40
CA GLU A 94 -0.38 -15.27 -4.83
C GLU A 94 -0.19 -15.04 -6.33
N GLU A 95 -1.18 -15.38 -7.16
CA GLU A 95 -1.14 -15.13 -8.60
C GLU A 95 -0.97 -13.64 -8.91
N LEU A 96 -1.80 -12.79 -8.30
CA LEU A 96 -1.76 -11.35 -8.53
C LEU A 96 -0.45 -10.72 -8.02
N SER A 97 0.05 -11.19 -6.87
CA SER A 97 1.32 -10.73 -6.30
C SER A 97 2.49 -11.12 -7.21
N SER A 98 2.52 -12.35 -7.74
CA SER A 98 3.53 -12.81 -8.69
C SER A 98 3.57 -11.95 -9.97
N LEU A 99 2.39 -11.56 -10.48
CA LEU A 99 2.28 -10.66 -11.63
C LEU A 99 2.80 -9.26 -11.31
N ALA A 100 2.50 -8.74 -10.12
CA ALA A 100 2.98 -7.43 -9.67
C ALA A 100 4.50 -7.40 -9.49
N GLU A 101 5.09 -8.44 -8.91
CA GLU A 101 6.54 -8.57 -8.75
C GLU A 101 7.28 -8.56 -10.10
N THR A 102 6.72 -9.25 -11.11
CA THR A 102 7.28 -9.30 -12.47
C THR A 102 7.45 -7.91 -13.11
N ILE A 103 6.64 -6.93 -12.67
CA ILE A 103 6.65 -5.55 -13.18
C ILE A 103 7.11 -4.53 -12.15
N SER A 104 7.73 -4.98 -11.05
CA SER A 104 8.17 -4.14 -9.92
C SER A 104 7.06 -3.21 -9.41
N ALA A 105 5.83 -3.70 -9.33
CA ALA A 105 4.73 -2.99 -8.69
C ALA A 105 4.72 -3.24 -7.19
N HIS A 106 4.27 -2.25 -6.42
CA HIS A 106 4.04 -2.42 -4.99
C HIS A 106 2.77 -3.26 -4.75
N VAL A 107 2.77 -4.09 -3.72
CA VAL A 107 1.60 -4.88 -3.31
C VAL A 107 1.20 -4.45 -1.91
N GLU A 108 -0.06 -4.06 -1.73
CA GLU A 108 -0.59 -3.58 -0.46
C GLU A 108 -1.84 -4.37 -0.10
N PHE A 109 -1.82 -4.98 1.09
CA PHE A 109 -2.96 -5.70 1.64
C PHE A 109 -3.75 -4.80 2.58
N ILE A 110 -5.02 -4.58 2.27
CA ILE A 110 -5.90 -3.68 3.04
C ILE A 110 -6.95 -4.45 3.84
N PRO A 111 -7.42 -3.93 4.98
CA PRO A 111 -8.59 -4.46 5.67
C PRO A 111 -9.85 -4.42 4.78
N GLN A 112 -10.80 -5.32 5.04
CA GLN A 112 -12.12 -5.25 4.43
C GLN A 112 -12.89 -3.98 4.86
N GLY A 113 -13.91 -3.63 4.07
CA GLY A 113 -14.89 -2.60 4.42
C GLY A 113 -14.97 -1.44 3.44
N ASN A 114 -14.18 -1.48 2.35
CA ASN A 114 -14.33 -0.51 1.28
C ASN A 114 -15.33 -1.00 0.22
N ASP A 115 -16.47 -0.33 0.10
CA ASP A 115 -17.52 -0.70 -0.85
C ASP A 115 -17.05 -0.82 -2.30
N ILE A 116 -16.11 0.02 -2.76
CA ILE A 116 -15.67 0.01 -4.17
C ILE A 116 -14.85 -1.24 -4.44
N ILE A 117 -13.93 -1.59 -3.55
CA ILE A 117 -13.04 -2.74 -3.71
C ILE A 117 -13.80 -4.04 -3.45
N ALA A 118 -14.59 -4.11 -2.38
CA ALA A 118 -15.39 -5.27 -2.03
C ALA A 118 -16.37 -5.65 -3.14
N LYS A 119 -17.12 -4.68 -3.70
CA LYS A 119 -18.04 -4.93 -4.83
C LYS A 119 -17.32 -5.30 -6.12
N SER A 120 -16.02 -5.06 -6.21
CA SER A 120 -15.18 -5.41 -7.34
C SER A 120 -14.38 -6.70 -7.10
N GLY A 121 -14.77 -7.53 -6.13
CA GLY A 121 -14.09 -8.81 -5.86
C GLY A 121 -12.81 -8.68 -5.05
N GLY A 122 -12.67 -7.63 -4.23
CA GLY A 122 -11.57 -7.51 -3.28
C GLY A 122 -10.24 -7.03 -3.87
N VAL A 123 -10.23 -6.59 -5.14
CA VAL A 123 -9.01 -6.24 -5.88
C VAL A 123 -9.13 -4.91 -6.61
N GLY A 124 -8.05 -4.13 -6.58
CA GLY A 124 -7.86 -2.97 -7.44
C GLY A 124 -6.39 -2.60 -7.62
N ALA A 125 -6.13 -1.57 -8.39
CA ALA A 125 -4.78 -1.05 -8.58
C ALA A 125 -4.76 0.46 -8.86
N LEU A 126 -3.70 1.11 -8.40
CA LEU A 126 -3.26 2.42 -8.87
C LEU A 126 -2.33 2.24 -10.08
N LEU A 127 -2.49 3.09 -11.09
CA LEU A 127 -1.75 3.01 -12.34
C LEU A 127 -0.66 4.08 -12.43
N ARG A 128 0.44 3.74 -13.10
CA ARG A 128 1.52 4.69 -13.46
C ARG A 128 1.10 5.65 -14.58
N TYR A 129 0.24 5.19 -15.49
CA TYR A 129 -0.28 5.94 -16.63
C TYR A 129 -1.64 5.38 -17.06
N LYS A 130 -2.43 6.18 -17.79
CA LYS A 130 -3.76 5.78 -18.24
C LYS A 130 -3.71 4.62 -19.23
N ILE A 131 -4.66 3.70 -19.11
CA ILE A 131 -4.99 2.74 -20.16
C ILE A 131 -5.39 3.53 -21.39
N ARG A 132 -4.68 3.33 -22.50
CA ARG A 132 -5.20 3.73 -23.81
C ARG A 132 -6.22 2.67 -24.19
N GLU A 133 -7.50 3.03 -24.20
CA GLU A 133 -8.49 2.21 -24.89
C GLU A 133 -8.05 2.17 -26.36
N GLY A 134 -7.74 0.95 -26.84
CA GLY A 134 -7.40 0.69 -28.23
C GLY A 134 -8.64 0.68 -29.11
#